data_AF-A0AA97GXB0-F1
#
_entry.id   AF-A0AA97GXB0-F1
#
_cell.length_a   1.000
_cell.length_b   1.000
_cell.length_c   1.000
_cell.angle_alpha   90.00
_cell.angle_beta   90.00
_cell.angle_gamma   90.00
#
_symmetry.space_group_name_H-M   'P 1'
#
loop_
_entity.id
_entity.type
_entity.pdbx_description
1 polymer ?
#
loop_
_entity_poly.entity_id
_entity_poly.type
_entity_poly.pdbx_seq_one_letter_code
_entity_poly.pdbx_strand_id
1 'polypeptide(L)'
;MQVKLNFISAGKAQLLEPLKTKFGEVHRFFVTDGFTLPWYVRWFHNPFGKGLPAAIWHDYALKTGRENAHYEFFILLTFYGVPRWKAYPMWFFVWAYGSLKSLLTAFR
;
A
#
# COMPACT_ATOMS: atom_id res chain seq x y z
N MET A 1 10.30 -5.55 11.88
CA MET A 1 10.30 -6.47 10.72
C MET A 1 11.05 -5.79 9.59
N GLN A 2 12.13 -6.39 9.10
CA GLN A 2 12.79 -5.95 7.87
C GLN A 2 12.15 -6.72 6.71
N VAL A 3 11.50 -6.01 5.78
CA VAL A 3 10.97 -6.63 4.55
C VAL A 3 12.12 -6.74 3.56
N LYS A 4 12.41 -7.95 3.06
CA LYS A 4 13.41 -8.15 2.01
C LYS A 4 12.79 -7.91 0.64
N LEU A 5 13.23 -6.83 0.00
CA LEU A 5 12.78 -6.41 -1.31
C LEU A 5 13.94 -6.42 -2.30
N ASN A 6 13.70 -6.92 -3.50
CA ASN A 6 14.58 -6.78 -4.65
C ASN A 6 14.04 -5.65 -5.54
N PHE A 7 14.84 -4.62 -5.78
CA PHE A 7 14.43 -3.50 -6.64
C PHE A 7 14.70 -3.84 -8.09
N ILE A 8 13.64 -4.03 -8.88
CA ILE A 8 13.76 -4.38 -10.30
C ILE A 8 13.93 -3.11 -11.15
N SER A 9 13.20 -2.04 -10.82
CA SER A 9 13.24 -0.77 -11.54
C SER A 9 12.76 0.40 -10.68
N ALA A 10 12.85 1.63 -11.19
CA ALA A 10 12.43 2.83 -10.47
C ALA A 10 10.94 2.74 -10.09
N GLY A 11 10.67 2.53 -8.80
CA GLY A 11 9.32 2.39 -8.26
C GLY A 11 8.75 0.97 -8.28
N LYS A 12 9.49 -0.06 -8.74
CA LYS A 12 9.05 -1.46 -8.68
C LYS A 12 9.95 -2.28 -7.78
N ALA A 13 9.34 -2.92 -6.79
CA ALA A 13 10.02 -3.83 -5.89
C ALA A 13 9.38 -5.21 -5.93
N GLN A 14 10.20 -6.24 -5.77
CA GLN A 14 9.77 -7.62 -5.71
C GLN A 14 10.04 -8.17 -4.32
N LEU A 15 9.05 -8.82 -3.71
CA LEU A 15 9.23 -9.51 -2.45
C LEU A 15 10.11 -10.74 -2.61
N LEU A 16 11.18 -10.81 -1.82
CA LEU A 16 12.03 -12.00 -1.76
C LEU A 16 11.49 -13.02 -0.76
N GLU A 17 10.80 -12.55 0.28
CA GLU A 17 10.19 -13.36 1.33
C GLU A 17 8.67 -13.13 1.36
N PRO A 18 7.88 -14.16 1.69
CA PRO A 18 6.44 -13.99 1.85
C PRO A 18 6.14 -13.02 2.99
N LEU A 19 5.26 -12.05 2.72
CA LEU A 19 4.83 -11.09 3.74
C LEU A 19 3.57 -11.61 4.42
N LYS A 20 3.69 -11.99 5.69
CA LYS A 20 2.53 -12.33 6.53
C LYS A 20 1.98 -11.08 7.20
N THR A 21 0.71 -10.79 6.93
CA THR A 21 -0.03 -9.69 7.55
C THR A 21 -1.19 -10.24 8.38
N LYS A 22 -1.88 -9.36 9.12
CA LYS A 22 -3.08 -9.72 9.89
C LYS A 22 -4.21 -10.27 9.02
N PHE A 23 -4.24 -9.91 7.73
CA PHE A 23 -5.33 -10.21 6.80
C PHE A 23 -5.00 -11.34 5.82
N GLY A 24 -3.74 -11.77 5.79
CA GLY A 24 -3.30 -12.91 5.00
C GLY A 24 -1.83 -12.83 4.60
N GLU A 25 -1.46 -13.70 3.66
CA GLU A 25 -0.08 -13.85 3.18
C GLU A 25 0.06 -13.37 1.74
N VAL A 26 1.06 -12.52 1.51
CA VAL A 26 1.51 -12.14 0.16
C VAL A 26 2.61 -13.12 -0.24
N HIS A 27 2.45 -13.74 -1.41
CA HIS A 27 3.41 -14.72 -1.93
C HIS A 27 4.78 -14.10 -2.22
N ARG A 28 5.84 -14.90 -2.09
CA ARG A 28 7.18 -14.55 -2.57
C ARG A 28 7.13 -14.24 -4.06
N PHE A 29 8.00 -13.35 -4.52
CA PHE A 29 8.09 -12.83 -5.88
C PHE A 29 6.95 -11.91 -6.34
N PHE A 30 6.03 -11.52 -5.45
CA PHE A 30 5.04 -10.51 -5.76
C PHE A 30 5.71 -9.17 -6.10
N VAL A 31 5.33 -8.59 -7.24
CA VAL A 31 5.81 -7.28 -7.69
C VAL A 31 4.83 -6.22 -7.17
N THR A 32 5.36 -5.32 -6.35
CA THR A 32 4.69 -4.19 -5.73
C THR A 32 5.28 -2.89 -6.27
N ASP A 33 4.44 -1.88 -6.41
CA ASP A 33 4.89 -0.51 -6.70
C ASP A 33 5.16 0.26 -5.38
N GLY A 34 4.70 -0.28 -4.25
CA GLY A 34 4.92 0.25 -2.91
C GLY A 34 4.25 1.60 -2.75
N PHE A 35 4.94 2.57 -2.14
CA PHE A 35 4.42 3.93 -2.05
C PHE A 35 4.75 4.75 -3.29
N THR A 36 3.75 4.95 -4.14
CA THR A 36 3.80 5.96 -5.21
C THR A 36 3.47 7.34 -4.63
N LEU A 37 4.43 7.93 -3.88
CA LEU A 37 4.29 9.29 -3.37
C LEU A 37 5.03 10.28 -4.30
N PRO A 38 4.37 11.38 -4.73
CA PRO A 38 5.03 12.47 -5.42
C PRO A 38 6.20 13.02 -4.60
N TRP A 39 7.24 13.53 -5.26
CA TRP A 39 8.45 14.00 -4.59
C TRP A 39 8.16 15.04 -3.50
N TYR A 40 7.18 15.92 -3.73
CA TYR A 40 6.77 16.98 -2.79
C TYR A 40 5.99 16.46 -1.58
N VAL A 41 5.57 15.19 -1.55
CA VAL A 41 4.87 14.56 -0.41
C VAL A 41 5.81 13.67 0.42
N ARG A 42 7.06 13.46 -0.02
CA ARG A 42 8.03 12.58 0.68
C ARG A 42 8.42 13.08 2.07
N TRP A 43 8.26 14.38 2.37
CA TRP A 43 8.45 14.91 3.73
C TRP A 43 7.37 14.43 4.72
N PHE A 44 6.18 14.07 4.21
CA PHE A 44 5.05 13.64 5.04
C PHE A 44 5.20 12.18 5.51
N HIS A 45 5.58 11.29 4.59
CA HIS A 45 5.79 9.87 4.89
C HIS A 45 6.98 9.31 4.12
N ASN A 46 7.82 8.54 4.83
CA ASN A 46 8.94 7.85 4.18
C ASN A 46 8.40 6.61 3.43
N PRO A 47 8.59 6.54 2.09
CA PRO A 47 8.11 5.41 1.29
C PRO A 47 8.76 4.08 1.67
N PHE A 48 9.95 4.07 2.26
CA PHE A 48 10.64 2.85 2.71
C PHE A 48 10.53 2.61 4.22
N GLY A 49 9.66 3.37 4.89
CA GLY A 49 9.50 3.33 6.34
C GLY A 49 8.54 2.24 6.85
N LYS A 50 8.01 2.47 8.04
CA LYS A 50 7.09 1.57 8.74
C LYS A 50 5.80 1.24 7.96
N GLY A 51 5.38 2.09 7.04
CA GLY A 51 4.19 1.85 6.22
C GLY A 51 4.41 0.89 5.05
N LEU A 52 5.65 0.56 4.68
CA LEU A 52 5.96 -0.20 3.46
C LEU A 52 5.26 -1.57 3.40
N PRO A 53 5.19 -2.37 4.48
CA PRO A 53 4.45 -3.63 4.47
C PRO A 53 2.94 -3.42 4.23
N ALA A 54 2.39 -2.30 4.69
CA ALA A 54 0.98 -1.97 4.44
C ALA A 54 0.74 -1.64 2.97
N ALA A 55 1.63 -0.88 2.33
CA ALA A 55 1.54 -0.56 0.90
C ALA A 55 1.62 -1.83 0.03
N ILE A 56 2.53 -2.74 0.38
CA ILE A 56 2.65 -4.05 -0.27
C ILE A 56 1.34 -4.84 -0.20
N TRP A 57 0.76 -4.92 0.99
CA TRP A 57 -0.53 -5.58 1.18
C TRP A 57 -1.64 -4.92 0.37
N HIS A 58 -1.65 -3.58 0.32
CA HIS A 58 -2.64 -2.82 -0.43
C HIS A 58 -2.56 -3.11 -1.94
N ASP A 59 -1.36 -3.11 -2.53
CA ASP A 59 -1.15 -3.49 -3.92
C ASP A 59 -1.64 -4.92 -4.20
N TYR A 60 -1.36 -5.84 -3.28
CA TYR A 60 -1.80 -7.23 -3.38
C TYR A 60 -3.33 -7.36 -3.28
N ALA A 61 -3.94 -6.68 -2.31
CA ALA A 61 -5.38 -6.67 -2.08
C ALA A 61 -6.14 -6.07 -3.28
N LEU A 62 -5.59 -5.03 -3.91
CA LEU A 62 -6.12 -4.47 -5.15
C LEU A 62 -6.03 -5.45 -6.33
N LYS A 63 -4.88 -6.11 -6.53
CA LYS A 63 -4.71 -7.10 -7.61
C LYS A 63 -5.56 -8.35 -7.42
N THR A 64 -5.88 -8.70 -6.18
CA THR A 64 -6.75 -9.84 -5.84
C THR A 64 -8.23 -9.50 -5.82
N GLY A 65 -8.62 -8.23 -6.02
CA GLY A 65 -10.02 -7.81 -6.08
C GLY A 65 -10.73 -7.81 -4.72
N ARG A 66 -10.01 -7.63 -3.62
CA ARG A 66 -10.63 -7.56 -2.28
C ARG A 66 -11.42 -6.27 -2.09
N GLU A 67 -12.68 -6.41 -1.67
CA GLU A 67 -13.58 -5.26 -1.43
C GLU A 67 -13.07 -4.32 -0.32
N ASN A 68 -12.41 -4.86 0.71
CA ASN A 68 -11.97 -4.10 1.89
C ASN A 68 -10.50 -3.65 1.86
N ALA A 69 -9.84 -3.68 0.69
CA ALA A 69 -8.41 -3.39 0.54
C ALA A 69 -7.97 -2.06 1.18
N HIS A 70 -8.80 -1.00 1.05
CA HIS A 70 -8.51 0.32 1.61
C HIS A 70 -8.56 0.33 3.14
N TYR A 71 -9.54 -0.35 3.74
CA TYR A 71 -9.69 -0.41 5.19
C TYR A 71 -8.59 -1.27 5.83
N GLU A 72 -8.28 -2.41 5.22
CA GLU A 72 -7.16 -3.26 5.64
C GLU A 72 -5.83 -2.50 5.60
N PHE A 73 -5.61 -1.68 4.58
CA PHE A 73 -4.45 -0.80 4.48
C PHE A 73 -4.36 0.17 5.66
N PHE A 74 -5.46 0.84 6.02
CA PHE A 74 -5.48 1.75 7.18
C PHE A 74 -5.14 1.02 8.49
N ILE A 75 -5.72 -0.16 8.70
CA ILE A 75 -5.40 -0.97 9.89
C ILE A 75 -3.92 -1.34 9.90
N LEU A 76 -3.37 -1.81 8.79
CA LEU A 76 -1.96 -2.19 8.71
C LEU A 76 -1.02 -1.00 8.93
N LEU A 77 -1.33 0.19 8.39
CA LEU A 77 -0.56 1.40 8.68
C LEU A 77 -0.45 1.65 10.19
N THR A 78 -1.58 1.60 10.90
CA THR A 78 -1.59 1.82 12.35
C THR A 78 -0.88 0.68 13.10
N PHE A 79 -1.05 -0.57 12.65
CA PHE A 79 -0.41 -1.75 13.24
C PHE A 79 1.12 -1.69 13.15
N TYR A 80 1.67 -1.26 12.01
CA TYR A 80 3.12 -1.11 11.84
C TYR A 80 3.68 0.16 12.48
N GLY A 81 2.84 0.96 13.16
CA GLY A 81 3.28 2.11 13.95
C GLY A 81 3.30 3.44 13.18
N VAL A 82 2.52 3.57 12.10
CA VAL A 82 2.23 4.86 11.48
C VAL A 82 1.20 5.60 12.35
N PRO A 83 1.44 6.86 12.75
CA PRO A 83 0.48 7.63 13.54
C PRO A 83 -0.88 7.75 12.84
N ARG A 84 -1.97 7.65 13.59
CA ARG A 84 -3.34 7.72 13.03
C ARG A 84 -3.59 9.00 12.23
N TRP A 85 -3.06 10.13 12.68
CA TRP A 85 -3.16 11.41 11.98
C TRP A 85 -2.47 11.41 10.60
N LYS A 86 -1.46 10.54 10.39
CA LYS A 86 -0.85 10.31 9.07
C LYS A 86 -1.61 9.26 8.27
N ALA A 87 -2.03 8.18 8.93
CA ALA A 87 -2.73 7.08 8.28
C ALA A 87 -4.08 7.49 7.71
N TYR A 88 -4.81 8.38 8.39
CA TYR A 88 -6.13 8.84 7.98
C TYR A 88 -6.11 9.56 6.61
N PRO A 89 -5.30 10.62 6.39
CA PRO A 89 -5.23 11.26 5.08
C PRO A 89 -4.72 10.30 4.00
N MET A 90 -3.75 9.41 4.31
CA MET A 90 -3.28 8.39 3.36
C MET A 90 -4.43 7.48 2.90
N TRP A 91 -5.23 6.99 3.85
CA TRP A 91 -6.42 6.19 3.54
C TRP A 91 -7.45 6.98 2.74
N PHE A 92 -7.75 8.21 3.14
CA PHE A 92 -8.73 9.07 2.49
C PHE A 92 -8.37 9.33 1.02
N PHE A 93 -7.12 9.66 0.71
CA PHE A 93 -6.70 9.91 -0.68
C PHE A 93 -6.80 8.66 -1.56
N VAL A 94 -6.41 7.50 -1.03
CA VAL A 94 -6.51 6.23 -1.78
C VAL A 94 -7.97 5.85 -2.02
N TRP A 95 -8.82 5.99 -1.00
CA TRP A 95 -10.27 5.76 -1.14
C TRP A 95 -10.89 6.74 -2.14
N ALA A 96 -10.63 8.04 -2.00
CA ALA A 96 -11.16 9.08 -2.88
C ALA A 96 -10.75 8.86 -4.34
N TYR A 97 -9.49 8.49 -4.59
CA TYR A 97 -9.02 8.15 -5.93
C TYR A 97 -9.72 6.91 -6.50
N GLY A 98 -9.89 5.86 -5.69
CA GLY A 98 -10.64 4.66 -6.08
C GLY A 98 -12.10 4.96 -6.43
N SER A 99 -12.78 5.73 -5.58
CA SER A 99 -14.16 6.17 -5.79
C SER A 99 -14.31 7.06 -7.03
N LEU A 100 -13.41 8.02 -7.23
CA LEU A 100 -13.43 8.89 -8.41
C LEU A 100 -13.22 8.10 -9.70
N LYS A 101 -12.27 7.14 -9.69
CA LYS A 101 -12.02 6.27 -10.85
C LYS A 101 -13.22 5.38 -11.16
N SER A 102 -13.85 4.80 -10.15
CA SER A 102 -15.08 4.01 -10.30
C SER A 102 -16.22 4.84 -10.89
N LEU A 103 -16.41 6.06 -10.38
CA LEU A 103 -17.42 6.99 -10.88
C LEU A 103 -17.14 7.38 -12.34
N LEU A 104 -15.92 7.80 -12.67
CA LEU A 104 -15.54 8.12 -14.06
C LEU A 104 -15.71 6.94 -15.02
N THR A 105 -15.51 5.72 -14.55
CA THR A 105 -15.71 4.51 -15.35
C THR A 105 -17.21 4.23 -15.56
N ALA A 106 -18.05 4.50 -14.58
CA ALA A 106 -19.51 4.35 -14.69
C ALA A 106 -20.17 5.38 -15.62
N PHE A 107 -19.52 6.53 -15.84
CA PHE A 107 -19.99 7.58 -16.76
C PHE A 107 -19.43 7.45 -18.19
N ARG A 108 -18.57 6.46 -18.47
CA ARG A 108 -18.00 6.20 -19.79
C ARG A 108 -18.66 5.00 -20.45
#